data_AF-A0A2N8EZ68-F1
#
_entry.id   AF-A0A2N8EZ68-F1
#
_cell.length_a   1.000
_cell.length_b   1.000
_cell.length_c   1.000
_cell.angle_alpha   90.00
_cell.angle_beta   90.00
_cell.angle_gamma   90.00
#
_symmetry.space_group_name_H-M   'P 1'
#
loop_
_entity.id
_entity.type
_entity.pdbx_description
1 polymer ?
#
loop_
_entity_poly.entity_id
_entity_poly.type
_entity_poly.pdbx_seq_one_letter_code
_entity_poly.pdbx_strand_id
1 'polypeptide(L)'
;MVTLEEISQLLYGAGEVMAGWQGTQDELIALAAKAFPGKPFCVVRQWILIDLTVNSGEKERLTGLGLLPATMYAHEVVFDSRNRFQPSMWVRSNFGVSFSQGCMFETKSTVYLLWGAGLRKEASVGAAFSMSA
;
A
#
# COMPACT_ATOMS: atom_id res chain seq x y z
N MET A 1 -8.00 -18.36 12.69
CA MET A 1 -8.58 -17.12 13.26
C MET A 1 -7.44 -16.15 13.41
N VAL A 2 -7.56 -14.92 12.91
CA VAL A 2 -6.51 -13.90 13.06
C VAL A 2 -6.49 -13.43 14.52
N THR A 3 -5.31 -13.36 15.11
CA THR A 3 -5.10 -12.92 16.48
C THR A 3 -4.71 -11.45 16.55
N LEU A 4 -4.95 -10.82 17.70
CA LEU A 4 -4.48 -9.46 17.96
C LEU A 4 -2.95 -9.35 17.90
N GLU A 5 -2.24 -10.40 18.29
CA GLU A 5 -0.77 -10.43 18.21
C GLU A 5 -0.29 -10.37 16.76
N GLU A 6 -0.89 -11.16 15.85
CA GLU A 6 -0.56 -11.11 14.43
C GLU A 6 -0.81 -9.72 13.83
N ILE A 7 -1.92 -9.07 14.19
CA ILE A 7 -2.24 -7.71 13.72
C ILE A 7 -1.24 -6.70 14.33
N SER A 8 -0.92 -6.82 15.61
CA SER A 8 0.04 -5.95 16.31
C SER A 8 1.42 -6.04 15.68
N GLN A 9 1.91 -7.26 15.39
CA GLN A 9 3.19 -7.46 14.71
C GLN A 9 3.18 -6.90 13.28
N LEU A 10 2.07 -7.08 12.55
CA LEU A 10 1.92 -6.50 11.21
C LEU A 10 2.00 -4.97 11.23
N LEU A 11 1.36 -4.30 12.18
CA LEU A 11 1.32 -2.83 12.22
C LEU A 11 2.55 -2.22 12.90
N TYR A 12 2.95 -2.77 14.05
CA TYR A 12 3.93 -2.15 14.95
C TYR A 12 5.21 -2.97 15.13
N GLY A 13 5.23 -4.22 14.66
CA GLY A 13 6.43 -5.06 14.68
C GLY A 13 7.52 -4.60 13.72
N ALA A 14 8.67 -5.28 13.77
CA ALA A 14 9.76 -5.03 12.82
C ALA A 14 9.37 -5.43 11.38
N GLY A 15 10.02 -4.82 10.40
CA GLY A 15 9.89 -5.16 8.98
C GLY A 15 11.14 -4.74 8.21
N GLU A 16 11.24 -5.15 6.95
CA GLU A 16 12.32 -4.69 6.07
C GLU A 16 12.12 -3.19 5.79
N VAL A 17 13.15 -2.37 6.02
CA VAL A 17 13.05 -0.93 5.77
C VAL A 17 13.10 -0.66 4.27
N MET A 18 12.10 0.07 3.78
CA MET A 18 12.00 0.50 2.41
C MET A 18 12.17 2.01 2.32
N ALA A 19 12.95 2.49 1.35
CA ALA A 19 13.23 3.92 1.21
C ALA A 19 11.99 4.75 0.82
N GLY A 20 11.13 4.27 -0.07
CA GLY A 20 10.04 5.10 -0.61
C GLY A 20 10.54 6.34 -1.35
N TRP A 21 9.72 7.40 -1.41
CA TRP A 21 10.12 8.68 -2.01
C TRP A 21 10.78 9.61 -0.99
N GLN A 22 11.98 10.11 -1.31
CA GLN A 22 12.77 10.97 -0.43
C GLN A 22 12.72 12.46 -0.80
N GLY A 23 12.15 12.80 -1.95
CA GLY A 23 11.99 14.19 -2.39
C GLY A 23 10.75 14.87 -1.77
N THR A 24 10.34 15.97 -2.39
CA THR A 24 9.16 16.72 -1.99
C THR A 24 7.86 16.04 -2.42
N GLN A 25 6.75 16.41 -1.80
CA GLN A 25 5.42 15.94 -2.20
C GLN A 25 5.09 16.29 -3.65
N ASP A 26 5.39 17.52 -4.07
CA ASP A 26 5.02 18.01 -5.40
C ASP A 26 5.76 17.26 -6.51
N GLU A 27 7.04 16.92 -6.29
CA GLU A 27 7.80 16.08 -7.22
C GLU A 27 7.21 14.67 -7.32
N LEU A 28 6.79 14.09 -6.19
CA LEU A 28 6.15 12.77 -6.16
C LEU A 28 4.81 12.77 -6.92
N ILE A 29 4.01 13.83 -6.72
CA ILE A 29 2.74 14.02 -7.44
C ILE A 29 3.00 14.21 -8.93
N ALA A 30 3.99 15.03 -9.32
CA ALA A 30 4.35 15.25 -10.72
C ALA A 30 4.86 13.96 -11.39
N LEU A 31 5.62 13.14 -10.67
CA LEU A 31 6.06 11.83 -11.14
C LEU A 31 4.87 10.89 -11.35
N ALA A 32 3.93 10.87 -10.41
CA ALA A 32 2.71 10.05 -10.50
C ALA A 32 1.83 10.48 -11.67
N ALA A 33 1.68 11.79 -11.91
CA ALA A 33 0.91 12.31 -13.04
C ALA A 33 1.48 11.90 -14.40
N LYS A 34 2.81 11.75 -14.51
CA LYS A 34 3.47 11.22 -15.72
C LYS A 34 3.28 9.72 -15.88
N ALA A 35 3.43 8.95 -14.79
CA ALA A 35 3.35 7.49 -14.83
C ALA A 35 1.90 6.97 -14.95
N PHE A 36 0.94 7.68 -14.35
CA PHE A 36 -0.48 7.29 -14.30
C PHE A 36 -1.41 8.47 -14.66
N PRO A 37 -1.40 8.94 -15.93
CA PRO A 37 -2.15 10.12 -16.33
C PRO A 37 -3.64 10.04 -16.00
N GLY A 38 -4.16 11.03 -15.28
CA GLY A 38 -5.58 11.12 -14.89
C GLY A 38 -6.04 10.11 -13.83
N LYS A 39 -5.15 9.22 -13.36
CA LYS A 39 -5.50 8.26 -12.31
C LYS A 39 -5.50 8.96 -10.94
N PRO A 40 -6.51 8.70 -10.10
CA PRO A 40 -6.51 9.21 -8.73
C PRO A 40 -5.31 8.69 -7.95
N PHE A 41 -4.79 9.54 -7.08
CA PHE A 41 -3.70 9.19 -6.19
C PHE A 41 -3.97 9.59 -4.74
N CYS A 42 -3.25 8.93 -3.83
CA CYS A 42 -3.26 9.21 -2.40
C CYS A 42 -1.80 9.23 -1.90
N VAL A 43 -1.32 10.38 -1.43
CA VAL A 43 -0.02 10.52 -0.78
C VAL A 43 -0.14 10.02 0.65
N VAL A 44 0.76 9.10 1.03
CA VAL A 44 0.74 8.45 2.34
C VAL A 44 2.14 8.44 2.97
N ARG A 45 2.17 8.42 4.30
CA ARG A 45 3.37 8.28 5.14
C ARG A 45 3.20 7.11 6.08
N GLN A 46 4.30 6.68 6.69
CA GLN A 46 4.32 5.57 7.65
C GLN A 46 3.62 4.33 7.06
N TRP A 47 4.05 3.99 5.85
CA TRP A 47 3.41 3.00 5.01
C TRP A 47 4.08 1.63 5.18
N ILE A 48 3.30 0.59 4.95
CA ILE A 48 3.69 -0.81 5.02
C ILE A 48 3.22 -1.47 3.72
N LEU A 49 4.18 -1.94 2.92
CA LEU A 49 3.92 -2.86 1.83
C LEU A 49 3.78 -4.26 2.41
N ILE A 50 2.64 -4.89 2.20
CA ILE A 50 2.31 -6.18 2.80
C ILE A 50 2.26 -7.22 1.68
N ASP A 51 3.27 -8.09 1.63
CA ASP A 51 3.24 -9.29 0.79
C ASP A 51 2.32 -10.33 1.43
N LEU A 52 1.41 -10.88 0.64
CA LEU A 52 0.41 -11.81 1.11
C LEU A 52 0.92 -13.22 1.00
N THR A 53 0.96 -13.94 2.13
CA THR A 53 1.21 -15.38 2.15
C THR A 53 0.00 -16.08 1.55
N VAL A 54 0.14 -16.53 0.30
CA VAL A 54 -0.88 -17.22 -0.49
C VAL A 54 -0.31 -18.52 -1.06
N ASN A 55 -1.17 -19.52 -1.27
CA ASN A 55 -0.76 -20.76 -1.94
C ASN A 55 -0.61 -20.56 -3.46
N SER A 56 -0.03 -21.54 -4.15
CA SER A 56 0.25 -21.45 -5.60
C SER A 56 -1.00 -21.20 -6.44
N GLY A 57 -2.14 -21.82 -6.10
CA GLY A 57 -3.40 -21.63 -6.84
C GLY A 57 -4.02 -20.25 -6.62
N GLU A 58 -3.92 -19.71 -5.41
CA GLU A 58 -4.34 -18.33 -5.10
C GLU A 58 -3.45 -17.31 -5.81
N LYS A 59 -2.13 -17.54 -5.80
CA LYS A 59 -1.17 -16.72 -6.52
C LYS A 59 -1.49 -16.70 -8.02
N GLU A 60 -1.68 -17.86 -8.63
CA GLU A 60 -2.02 -17.99 -10.04
C GLU A 60 -3.33 -17.25 -10.37
N ARG A 61 -4.35 -17.39 -9.52
CA ARG A 61 -5.63 -16.68 -9.68
C ARG A 61 -5.46 -15.16 -9.61
N LEU A 62 -4.68 -14.64 -8.65
CA LEU A 62 -4.41 -13.21 -8.55
C LEU A 62 -3.65 -12.71 -9.78
N THR A 63 -2.59 -13.41 -10.19
CA THR A 63 -1.80 -13.02 -11.36
C THR A 63 -2.62 -13.10 -12.66
N GLY A 64 -3.50 -14.09 -12.80
CA GLY A 64 -4.42 -14.21 -13.93
C GLY A 64 -5.45 -13.08 -14.02
N LEU A 65 -5.71 -12.39 -12.89
CA LEU A 65 -6.53 -11.18 -12.83
C LEU A 65 -5.72 -9.88 -12.97
N GLY A 66 -4.41 -9.98 -13.22
CA GLY A 66 -3.49 -8.84 -13.26
C GLY A 66 -3.28 -8.19 -11.89
N LEU A 67 -3.40 -8.97 -10.81
CA LEU A 67 -3.21 -8.51 -9.44
C LEU A 67 -1.92 -9.07 -8.84
N LEU A 68 -1.31 -8.28 -7.97
CA LEU A 68 -0.24 -8.69 -7.09
C LEU A 68 -0.82 -9.37 -5.85
N PRO A 69 -0.15 -10.41 -5.32
CA PRO A 69 -0.41 -10.92 -3.97
C PRO A 69 0.15 -9.97 -2.93
N ALA A 70 -0.24 -8.71 -2.98
CA ALA A 70 0.22 -7.66 -2.08
C ALA A 70 -0.88 -6.63 -1.85
N THR A 71 -0.86 -6.01 -0.67
CA THR A 71 -1.66 -4.84 -0.32
C THR A 71 -0.78 -3.80 0.37
N MET A 72 -1.31 -2.60 0.62
CA MET A 72 -0.61 -1.52 1.28
C MET A 72 -1.45 -0.99 2.43
N TYR A 73 -0.82 -0.79 3.57
CA TYR A 73 -1.38 -0.08 4.71
C TYR A 73 -0.57 1.19 4.96
N ALA A 74 -1.21 2.28 5.33
CA ALA A 74 -0.52 3.46 5.81
C ALA A 74 -1.19 4.00 7.06
N HIS A 75 -0.39 4.34 8.06
CA HIS A 75 -0.88 5.01 9.27
C HIS A 75 -1.35 6.44 8.99
N GLU A 76 -0.87 7.05 7.91
CA GLU A 76 -1.11 8.46 7.64
C GLU A 76 -1.38 8.72 6.15
N VAL A 77 -2.57 9.22 5.85
CA VAL A 77 -2.89 9.93 4.61
C VAL A 77 -2.45 11.37 4.76
N VAL A 78 -1.60 11.83 3.84
CA VAL A 78 -1.18 13.22 3.76
C VAL A 78 -2.12 14.01 2.85
N PHE A 79 -2.46 13.42 1.70
CA PHE A 79 -3.32 14.05 0.70
C PHE A 79 -4.00 13.00 -0.16
N ASP A 80 -5.33 13.08 -0.34
CA ASP A 80 -6.08 12.26 -1.28
C ASP A 80 -6.68 13.13 -2.38
N SER A 81 -6.31 12.87 -3.63
CA SER A 81 -6.80 13.63 -4.81
C SER A 81 -8.32 13.58 -4.99
N ARG A 82 -9.01 12.63 -4.35
CA ARG A 82 -10.47 12.47 -4.39
C ARG A 82 -11.17 12.95 -3.11
N ASN A 83 -10.44 13.47 -2.12
CA ASN A 83 -10.99 13.88 -0.82
C ASN A 83 -11.83 12.80 -0.13
N ARG A 84 -11.50 11.51 -0.34
CA ARG A 84 -12.14 10.39 0.34
C ARG A 84 -11.67 10.27 1.79
N PHE A 85 -10.43 10.69 2.02
CA PHE A 85 -9.77 10.61 3.31
C PHE A 85 -9.33 12.01 3.75
N GLN A 86 -9.59 12.36 5.01
CA GLN A 86 -9.01 13.54 5.64
C GLN A 86 -7.52 13.28 5.96
N PRO A 87 -6.69 14.34 6.01
CA PRO A 87 -5.32 14.23 6.48
C PRO A 87 -5.23 13.55 7.86
N SER A 88 -4.15 12.81 8.09
CA SER A 88 -3.86 12.05 9.32
C SER A 88 -4.77 10.83 9.58
N MET A 89 -5.73 10.52 8.71
CA MET A 89 -6.41 9.23 8.77
C MET A 89 -5.51 8.12 8.23
N TRP A 90 -5.75 6.89 8.67
CA TRP A 90 -5.08 5.72 8.12
C TRP A 90 -5.82 5.23 6.86
N VAL A 91 -5.16 4.40 6.05
CA VAL A 91 -5.78 3.74 4.91
C VAL A 91 -5.20 2.35 4.67
N ARG A 92 -6.05 1.40 4.28
CA ARG A 92 -5.62 0.12 3.69
C ARG A 92 -6.15 0.03 2.27
N SER A 93 -5.27 -0.30 1.34
CA SER A 93 -5.65 -0.54 -0.05
C SER A 93 -6.31 -1.91 -0.24
N ASN A 94 -6.79 -2.15 -1.46
CA ASN A 94 -7.09 -3.49 -1.94
C ASN A 94 -5.82 -4.10 -2.58
N PHE A 95 -5.92 -5.30 -3.16
CA PHE A 95 -4.83 -5.90 -3.93
C PHE A 95 -4.21 -4.92 -4.93
N GLY A 96 -2.88 -4.93 -4.96
CA GLY A 96 -2.10 -4.17 -5.93
C GLY A 96 -2.30 -4.69 -7.34
N VAL A 97 -2.11 -3.82 -8.32
CA VAL A 97 -1.96 -4.14 -9.75
C VAL A 97 -0.48 -4.06 -10.11
N SER A 98 0.22 -3.05 -9.60
CA SER A 98 1.66 -2.90 -9.80
C SER A 98 2.31 -2.21 -8.59
N PHE A 99 3.61 -2.45 -8.41
CA PHE A 99 4.46 -1.68 -7.51
C PHE A 99 5.67 -1.22 -8.33
N SER A 100 5.84 0.09 -8.47
CA SER A 100 6.84 0.66 -9.39
C SER A 100 7.64 1.78 -8.75
N GLN A 101 8.86 1.98 -9.26
CA GLN A 101 9.78 3.05 -8.84
C GLN A 101 10.07 3.09 -7.33
N GLY A 102 9.82 2.00 -6.61
CA GLY A 102 9.99 1.91 -5.15
C GLY A 102 9.07 2.82 -4.31
N CYS A 103 8.16 3.58 -4.94
CA CYS A 103 7.37 4.60 -4.26
C CYS A 103 5.92 4.71 -4.76
N MET A 104 5.48 3.86 -5.70
CA MET A 104 4.13 3.89 -6.24
C MET A 104 3.49 2.52 -6.17
N PHE A 105 2.49 2.38 -5.30
CA PHE A 105 1.67 1.17 -5.18
C PHE A 105 0.32 1.40 -5.87
N GLU A 106 0.15 0.80 -7.03
CA GLU A 106 -1.05 0.95 -7.85
C GLU A 106 -2.09 -0.09 -7.46
N THR A 107 -3.33 0.34 -7.29
CA THR A 107 -4.52 -0.53 -7.32
C THR A 107 -5.35 -0.24 -8.58
N LYS A 108 -6.44 -0.97 -8.80
CA LYS A 108 -7.34 -0.72 -9.93
C LYS A 108 -7.81 0.74 -10.03
N SER A 109 -8.08 1.40 -8.91
CA SER A 109 -8.74 2.70 -8.87
C SER A 109 -7.90 3.85 -8.30
N THR A 110 -6.76 3.55 -7.66
CA THR A 110 -5.93 4.56 -6.98
C THR A 110 -4.47 4.16 -6.98
N VAL A 111 -3.57 5.13 -7.17
CA VAL A 111 -2.13 4.95 -6.93
C VAL A 111 -1.78 5.55 -5.58
N TYR A 112 -1.20 4.75 -4.69
CA TYR A 112 -0.70 5.22 -3.41
C TYR A 112 0.75 5.64 -3.57
N LEU A 113 1.02 6.89 -3.23
CA LEU A 113 2.33 7.52 -3.36
C LEU A 113 3.02 7.47 -1.99
N LEU A 114 4.07 6.66 -1.92
CA LEU A 114 4.71 6.27 -0.67
C LEU A 114 5.79 7.30 -0.32
N TRP A 115 5.41 8.28 0.51
CA TRP A 115 6.29 9.38 0.88
C TRP A 115 7.06 9.09 2.17
N GLY A 116 8.38 9.24 2.10
CA GLY A 116 9.29 8.86 3.17
C GLY A 116 9.51 7.35 3.25
N ALA A 117 10.32 6.94 4.22
CA ALA A 117 10.59 5.54 4.48
C ALA A 117 9.34 4.81 4.98
N GLY A 118 9.25 3.52 4.66
CA GLY A 118 8.23 2.61 5.13
C GLY A 118 8.79 1.24 5.42
N LEU A 119 7.90 0.27 5.58
CA LEU A 119 8.27 -1.12 5.87
C LEU A 119 7.72 -2.05 4.79
N ARG A 120 8.40 -3.17 4.60
CA ARG A 120 7.89 -4.33 3.88
C ARG A 120 7.76 -5.51 4.85
N LYS A 121 6.60 -6.15 4.84
CA LYS A 121 6.23 -7.24 5.75
C LYS A 121 5.45 -8.32 5.03
N GLU A 122 5.44 -9.51 5.59
CA GLU A 122 4.58 -10.61 5.15
C GLU A 122 3.40 -10.78 6.10
N ALA A 123 2.23 -11.12 5.56
CA ALA A 123 1.06 -11.46 6.35
C ALA A 123 0.11 -12.41 5.61
N SER A 124 -0.71 -13.15 6.36
CA SER A 124 -1.84 -13.85 5.75
C SER A 124 -2.86 -12.86 5.18
N VAL A 125 -3.64 -13.29 4.18
CA VAL A 125 -4.76 -12.50 3.65
C VAL A 125 -5.73 -12.10 4.76
N GLY A 126 -6.03 -13.02 5.68
CA GLY A 126 -6.89 -12.73 6.83
C GLY A 126 -6.34 -11.58 7.68
N ALA A 127 -5.06 -11.62 8.04
CA ALA A 127 -4.45 -10.58 8.88
C ALA A 127 -4.42 -9.23 8.16
N ALA A 128 -3.95 -9.20 6.92
CA ALA A 128 -3.87 -7.98 6.12
C ALA A 128 -5.25 -7.32 5.88
N PHE A 129 -6.30 -8.14 5.72
CA PHE A 129 -7.65 -7.66 5.44
C PHE A 129 -8.58 -7.57 6.67
N SER A 130 -8.08 -7.87 7.87
CA SER A 130 -8.85 -7.85 9.12
C SER A 130 -9.30 -6.44 9.54
N MET A 131 -8.58 -5.40 9.10
CA MET A 131 -8.90 -4.01 9.39
C MET A 131 -9.95 -3.49 8.40
N SER A 132 -11.10 -3.01 8.88
CA SER A 132 -12.05 -2.25 8.05
C SER A 132 -11.72 -0.76 8.12
N ALA A 133 -11.34 -0.17 6.98
CA ALA A 133 -11.19 1.28 6.82
C ALA A 133 -12.55 1.92 6.52
#